data_AF-A0A7D6R766-F1
#
_entry.id   AF-A0A7D6R766-F1
#
_cell.length_a   1.000
_cell.length_b   1.000
_cell.length_c   1.000
_cell.angle_alpha   90.00
_cell.angle_beta   90.00
_cell.angle_gamma   90.00
#
_symmetry.space_group_name_H-M   'P 1'
#
loop_
_entity.id
_entity.type
_entity.pdbx_description
1 polymer ?
#
loop_
_entity_poly.entity_id
_entity_poly.type
_entity_poly.pdbx_seq_one_letter_code
_entity_poly.pdbx_strand_id
1 'polypeptide(L)'
;GSAREYFAPDNQLPPLVQSGFNPSFITTLSHEKGSSDTSEFEISYGRNLDITYATLFPRTGIYAERKHNAFVNRNFVVRYEVNWKTHEIKVKGHN
;
A
#
# COMPACT_ATOMS: atom_id res chain seq x y z
N GLY A 1 -1.59 -26.51 -17.47
CA GLY A 1 -0.72 -25.59 -16.73
C GLY A 1 -1.56 -24.57 -16.00
N SER A 2 -1.07 -24.10 -14.86
CA SER A 2 -1.64 -22.99 -14.10
C SER A 2 -1.22 -21.64 -14.68
N ALA A 3 -1.98 -20.57 -14.42
CA ALA A 3 -1.59 -19.22 -14.83
C ALA A 3 -0.22 -18.78 -14.22
N ARG A 4 0.16 -19.35 -13.07
CA ARG A 4 1.42 -19.05 -12.38
C ARG A 4 2.66 -19.51 -13.15
N GLU A 5 2.55 -20.56 -13.94
CA GLU A 5 3.66 -21.14 -14.73
C GLU A 5 4.19 -20.19 -15.82
N TYR A 6 3.42 -19.16 -16.17
CA TYR A 6 3.82 -18.13 -17.15
C TYR A 6 4.71 -17.03 -16.57
N PHE A 7 4.96 -17.04 -15.26
CA PHE A 7 5.75 -16.03 -14.56
C PHE A 7 6.97 -16.64 -13.87
N ALA A 8 8.03 -15.86 -13.69
CA ALA A 8 9.25 -16.28 -12.99
C ALA A 8 8.94 -16.84 -11.59
N PRO A 9 9.65 -17.87 -11.10
CA PRO A 9 9.41 -18.46 -9.78
C PRO A 9 9.66 -17.47 -8.63
N ASP A 10 9.07 -17.74 -7.46
CA ASP A 10 9.08 -16.81 -6.31
C ASP A 10 10.49 -16.41 -5.85
N ASN A 11 11.46 -17.31 -5.95
CA ASN A 11 12.86 -17.04 -5.58
C ASN A 11 13.59 -16.06 -6.51
N GLN A 12 12.99 -15.73 -7.66
CA GLN A 12 13.48 -14.70 -8.58
C GLN A 12 12.71 -13.39 -8.44
N LEU A 13 11.66 -13.35 -7.61
CA LEU A 13 10.88 -12.15 -7.35
C LEU A 13 11.44 -11.42 -6.12
N PRO A 14 11.52 -10.08 -6.14
CA PRO A 14 11.94 -9.33 -4.97
C PRO A 14 10.89 -9.44 -3.85
N PRO A 15 11.28 -9.31 -2.58
CA PRO A 15 10.34 -9.37 -1.45
C PRO A 15 9.14 -8.42 -1.55
N LEU A 16 9.30 -7.26 -2.18
CA LEU A 16 8.22 -6.27 -2.41
C LEU A 16 7.11 -6.78 -3.34
N VAL A 17 7.40 -7.77 -4.19
CA VAL A 17 6.42 -8.40 -5.10
C VAL A 17 5.94 -9.73 -4.52
N GLN A 18 6.85 -10.52 -3.95
CA GLN A 18 6.56 -11.86 -3.45
C GLN A 18 5.85 -11.86 -2.08
N SER A 19 6.13 -10.86 -1.23
CA SER A 19 5.68 -10.81 0.16
C SER A 19 4.96 -9.50 0.47
N GLY A 20 5.69 -8.38 0.49
CA GLY A 20 5.13 -7.08 0.84
C GLY A 20 6.19 -6.06 1.22
N PHE A 21 5.72 -4.91 1.71
CA PHE A 21 6.55 -3.81 2.17
C PHE A 21 6.36 -3.62 3.68
N ASN A 22 7.47 -3.51 4.40
CA ASN A 22 7.50 -3.20 5.82
C ASN A 22 7.85 -1.71 5.99
N PRO A 23 6.86 -0.80 6.08
CA PRO A 23 7.12 0.62 6.19
C PRO A 23 7.72 0.98 7.55
N SER A 24 8.68 1.90 7.56
CA SER A 24 9.23 2.54 8.75
C SER A 24 9.46 4.01 8.44
N PHE A 25 8.49 4.83 8.84
CA PHE A 25 8.47 6.28 8.58
C PHE A 25 8.14 7.02 9.87
N ILE A 26 8.76 8.19 10.05
CA ILE A 26 8.54 9.06 11.21
C ILE A 26 8.12 10.43 10.69
N THR A 27 7.15 11.05 11.37
CA THR A 27 6.74 12.43 11.13
C THR A 27 6.47 13.09 12.47
N THR A 28 6.89 14.34 12.62
CA THR A 28 6.68 15.14 13.83
C THR A 28 5.69 16.25 13.54
N LEU A 29 4.65 16.36 14.35
CA LEU A 29 3.64 17.41 14.27
C LEU A 29 3.77 18.32 15.49
N SER A 30 3.81 19.64 15.28
CA SER A 30 3.73 20.63 16.36
C SER A 30 2.31 21.17 16.48
N HIS A 31 1.92 21.54 17.70
CA HIS A 31 0.61 22.09 18.01
C HIS A 31 0.75 23.32 18.89
N GLU A 32 0.00 24.38 18.58
CA GLU A 32 0.03 25.62 19.36
C GLU A 32 -0.64 25.40 20.73
N LYS A 33 0.11 25.67 21.81
CA LYS A 33 -0.38 25.48 23.18
C LYS A 33 -1.58 26.40 23.44
N GLY A 34 -2.69 25.81 23.90
CA GLY A 34 -3.91 26.54 24.27
C GLY A 34 -4.86 26.83 23.10
N SER A 35 -4.54 26.41 21.88
CA SER A 35 -5.42 26.60 20.71
C SER A 35 -6.61 25.62 20.67
N SER A 36 -6.35 24.33 20.87
CA SER A 36 -7.35 23.28 21.04
C SER A 36 -6.81 22.11 21.87
N ASP A 37 -7.71 21.36 22.50
CA ASP A 37 -7.34 20.14 23.25
C ASP A 37 -7.14 18.95 22.30
N THR A 38 -7.76 18.93 21.12
CA THR A 38 -7.73 17.79 20.18
C THR A 38 -7.41 18.18 18.74
N SER A 39 -6.82 17.25 17.99
CA SER A 39 -6.64 17.30 16.52
C SER A 39 -6.90 15.93 15.90
N GLU A 40 -7.19 15.89 14.60
CA GLU A 40 -7.32 14.65 13.82
C GLU A 40 -6.21 14.54 12.78
N PHE A 41 -5.70 13.32 12.57
CA PHE A 41 -4.81 13.01 11.44
C PHE A 41 -5.17 11.66 10.83
N GLU A 42 -4.88 11.51 9.53
CA GLU A 42 -5.10 10.29 8.78
C GLU A 42 -3.77 9.62 8.42
N ILE A 43 -3.69 8.31 8.66
CA ILE A 43 -2.58 7.48 8.20
C ILE A 43 -3.11 6.58 7.09
N SER A 44 -2.51 6.67 5.90
CA SER A 44 -2.89 5.89 4.72
C SER A 44 -1.77 4.92 4.33
N TYR A 45 -2.06 3.63 4.36
CA TYR A 45 -1.18 2.55 3.88
C TYR A 45 -1.80 1.98 2.61
N GLY A 46 -1.03 1.86 1.54
CA GLY A 46 -1.63 1.49 0.27
C GLY A 46 -0.68 0.93 -0.76
N ARG A 47 -1.27 0.54 -1.89
CA ARG A 47 -0.53 0.05 -3.06
C ARG A 47 -1.23 0.46 -4.35
N ASN A 48 -0.43 0.71 -5.39
CA ASN A 48 -0.87 0.77 -6.77
C ASN A 48 -0.40 -0.51 -7.47
N LEU A 49 -1.31 -1.15 -8.19
CA LEU A 49 -1.07 -2.44 -8.83
C LEU A 49 -1.05 -2.29 -10.35
N ASP A 50 0.01 -2.83 -10.93
CA ASP A 50 0.11 -3.12 -12.35
C ASP A 50 -0.43 -4.52 -12.64
N ILE A 51 -0.91 -4.75 -13.86
CA ILE A 51 -1.20 -6.10 -14.37
C ILE A 51 -0.25 -6.39 -15.53
N THR A 52 0.44 -7.52 -15.46
CA THR A 52 1.17 -8.08 -16.61
C THR A 52 0.37 -9.24 -17.18
N TYR A 53 0.01 -9.16 -18.45
CA TYR A 53 -0.59 -10.26 -19.19
C TYR A 53 0.52 -11.06 -19.86
N ALA A 54 0.53 -12.37 -19.66
CA ALA A 54 1.46 -13.28 -20.31
C ALA A 54 0.65 -14.25 -21.19
N THR A 55 0.81 -14.14 -22.50
CA THR A 55 0.09 -14.94 -23.49
C THR A 55 1.07 -15.90 -24.16
N LEU A 56 0.74 -17.20 -24.15
CA LEU A 56 1.54 -18.21 -24.83
C LEU A 56 1.13 -18.32 -26.29
N PHE A 57 2.09 -18.06 -27.18
CA PHE A 57 1.98 -18.37 -28.58
C PHE A 57 2.79 -19.64 -28.88
N PRO A 58 2.16 -20.75 -29.33
CA PRO A 58 2.82 -22.05 -29.45
C PRO A 58 4.12 -22.10 -30.26
N ARG A 59 4.34 -21.14 -31.17
CA ARG A 59 5.52 -21.09 -32.06
C ARG A 59 6.57 -20.06 -31.64
N THR A 60 6.20 -19.04 -30.89
CA THR A 60 7.04 -17.87 -30.61
C THR A 60 7.30 -17.64 -29.13
N GLY A 61 6.68 -18.46 -28.25
CA GLY A 61 6.88 -18.41 -26.81
C GLY A 61 5.91 -17.46 -26.11
N ILE A 62 6.34 -16.94 -24.96
CA ILE A 62 5.52 -16.05 -24.13
C ILE A 62 5.65 -14.62 -24.65
N TYR A 63 4.52 -13.99 -24.95
CA TYR A 63 4.41 -12.57 -25.20
C TYR A 63 3.83 -11.87 -23.97
N ALA A 64 4.44 -10.75 -23.57
CA ALA A 64 4.06 -10.01 -22.38
C ALA A 64 3.54 -8.62 -22.72
N GLU A 65 2.39 -8.26 -22.15
CA GLU A 65 1.83 -6.92 -22.19
C GLU A 65 1.65 -6.37 -20.76
N ARG A 66 1.74 -5.05 -20.61
CA ARG A 66 1.61 -4.38 -19.31
C ARG A 66 0.47 -3.38 -19.34
N LYS A 67 -0.46 -3.52 -18.39
CA LYS A 67 -1.36 -2.45 -17.99
C LYS A 67 -0.81 -1.78 -16.74
N HIS A 68 -0.19 -0.63 -16.93
CA HIS A 68 0.29 0.21 -15.83
C HIS A 68 -0.89 0.87 -15.09
N ASN A 69 -0.80 1.02 -13.78
CA ASN A 69 -1.85 1.62 -12.93
C ASN A 69 -3.23 0.96 -13.11
N ALA A 70 -3.23 -0.37 -13.25
CA ALA A 70 -4.45 -1.14 -13.46
C ALA A 70 -5.43 -1.02 -12.28
N PHE A 71 -4.91 -1.03 -11.04
CA PHE A 71 -5.67 -0.73 -9.84
C PHE A 71 -4.89 0.22 -8.93
N VAL A 72 -5.30 1.48 -8.89
CA VAL A 72 -4.67 2.52 -8.07
C VAL A 72 -5.44 2.75 -6.76
N ASN A 73 -4.77 3.40 -5.79
CA ASN A 73 -5.34 3.83 -4.51
C ASN A 73 -6.02 2.69 -3.74
N ARG A 74 -5.40 1.51 -3.75
CA ARG A 74 -5.82 0.39 -2.90
C ARG A 74 -5.28 0.65 -1.49
N ASN A 75 -5.90 1.59 -0.81
CA ASN A 75 -5.43 2.19 0.42
C ASN A 75 -6.35 1.82 1.60
N PHE A 76 -5.73 1.45 2.71
CA PHE A 76 -6.36 1.39 4.03
C PHE A 76 -6.00 2.67 4.78
N VAL A 77 -7.03 3.43 5.15
CA VAL A 77 -6.90 4.74 5.79
C VAL A 77 -7.51 4.66 7.17
N VAL A 78 -6.75 5.05 8.18
CA VAL A 78 -7.23 5.13 9.56
C VAL A 78 -7.12 6.57 10.04
N ARG A 79 -8.23 7.07 10.57
CA ARG A 79 -8.31 8.39 11.18
C ARG A 79 -8.13 8.28 12.69
N TYR A 80 -7.23 9.08 13.22
CA TYR A 80 -6.91 9.16 14.65
C TYR A 80 -7.30 10.53 15.18
N GLU A 81 -7.83 10.57 16.40
CA GLU A 81 -7.92 11.79 17.19
C GLU A 81 -6.83 11.72 18.26
N VAL A 82 -6.02 12.77 18.34
CA VAL A 82 -5.05 12.98 19.42
C VAL A 82 -5.57 14.07 20.35
N ASN A 83 -5.46 13.82 21.65
CA ASN A 83 -5.71 14.81 22.67
C ASN A 83 -4.36 15.33 23.21
N TRP A 84 -4.05 16.59 22.93
CA TRP A 84 -2.79 17.25 23.31
C TRP A 84 -2.66 17.47 24.82
N LYS A 85 -3.78 17.49 25.54
CA LYS A 85 -3.83 17.72 26.99
C LYS A 85 -3.67 16.41 27.78
N THR A 86 -4.33 15.34 27.35
CA THR A 86 -4.27 14.03 28.03
C THR A 86 -3.22 13.08 27.44
N HIS A 87 -2.67 13.41 26.27
CA HIS A 87 -1.81 12.55 25.45
C HIS A 87 -2.49 11.24 25.02
N GLU A 88 -3.82 11.19 25.06
CA GLU A 88 -4.58 10.05 24.56
C GLU A 88 -4.65 10.09 23.02
N ILE A 89 -4.54 8.92 22.41
CA ILE A 89 -4.77 8.72 20.99
C ILE A 89 -5.86 7.66 20.84
N LYS A 90 -6.88 7.96 20.03
CA LYS A 90 -7.96 7.01 19.74
C LYS A 90 -8.24 6.93 18.25
N VAL A 91 -8.67 5.75 17.82
CA VAL A 91 -9.15 5.52 16.45
C VAL A 91 -10.56 6.10 16.32
N LYS A 92 -10.77 6.94 15.31
CA LYS A 92 -12.07 7.55 14.98
C LYS A 92 -12.82 6.81 13.89
N GLY A 93 -12.11 6.05 13.05
CA GLY A 93 -12.68 5.26 11.98
C GLY A 93 -11.64 4.85 10.95
N HIS A 94 -12.06 3.96 10.05
CA HIS A 94 -11.29 3.52 8.90
C HIS A 94 -12.22 3.25 7.71
N ASN A 95 -11.66 3.17 6.51
CA ASN A 95 -12.38 2.75 5.30
C ASN A 95 -12.35 1.24 5.06
#